data_AF-A0A7C2BNB0-F1
#
_entry.id   AF-A0A7C2BNB0-F1
#
_cell.length_a   1.000
_cell.length_b   1.000
_cell.length_c   1.000
_cell.angle_alpha   90.00
_cell.angle_beta   90.00
_cell.angle_gamma   90.00
#
_symmetry.space_group_name_H-M   'P 1'
#
loop_
_entity.id
_entity.type
_entity.pdbx_description
1 polymer ?
#
loop_
_entity_poly.entity_id
_entity_poly.type
_entity_poly.pdbx_seq_one_letter_code
_entity_poly.pdbx_strand_id
1 'polypeptide(L)'
;MLLLKAASPEVYDRWYRHEISWEDSAVRQAWERFAQVVGEPRYVYGVRQGVLATNFAQAAFPLFSDPPGCYLHHQATFIQNFIQQQFPNLQPRGGF
;
A
#
# COMPACT_ATOMS: atom_id res chain seq x y z
N MET A 1 -3.08 8.96 -0.15
CA MET A 1 -4.50 8.98 0.24
C MET A 1 -5.36 8.76 -1.00
N LEU A 2 -6.33 7.84 -0.97
CA LEU A 2 -7.13 7.43 -2.14
C LEU A 2 -8.07 8.54 -2.64
N LEU A 3 -8.79 9.19 -1.73
CA LEU A 3 -9.74 10.27 -2.07
C LEU A 3 -9.04 11.52 -2.63
N LEU A 4 -7.93 11.99 -2.03
CA LEU A 4 -7.14 13.11 -2.57
C LEU A 4 -6.56 12.84 -3.97
N LYS A 5 -6.35 11.58 -4.35
CA LYS A 5 -5.92 11.22 -5.71
C LYS A 5 -7.09 11.18 -6.70
N ALA A 6 -8.32 11.06 -6.19
CA ALA A 6 -9.52 10.89 -7.01
C ALA A 6 -10.37 12.15 -7.12
N ALA A 7 -10.28 13.06 -6.15
CA ALA A 7 -11.09 14.26 -6.01
C ALA A 7 -10.23 15.48 -5.66
N SER A 8 -10.84 16.68 -5.69
CA SER A 8 -10.17 17.92 -5.30
C SER A 8 -9.93 18.00 -3.79
N PRO A 9 -8.98 18.85 -3.33
CA PRO A 9 -8.78 19.10 -1.91
C PRO A 9 -10.04 19.52 -1.15
N GLU A 10 -10.90 20.33 -1.77
CA GLU A 10 -12.13 20.83 -1.17
C GLU A 10 -13.14 19.70 -0.91
N VAL A 11 -13.24 18.72 -1.83
CA VAL A 11 -14.06 17.52 -1.64
C VAL A 11 -13.53 16.68 -0.48
N TYR A 12 -12.20 16.54 -0.40
CA TYR A 12 -11.57 15.84 0.71
C TYR A 12 -11.84 16.52 2.06
N ASP A 13 -11.72 17.84 2.12
CA ASP A 13 -11.96 18.62 3.34
C ASP A 13 -13.41 18.45 3.82
N ARG A 14 -14.37 18.55 2.90
CA ARG A 14 -15.79 18.30 3.18
C ARG A 14 -16.02 16.87 3.70
N TRP A 15 -15.38 15.88 3.10
CA TRP A 15 -15.50 14.49 3.53
C TRP A 15 -14.97 14.25 4.95
N TYR A 16 -13.76 14.71 5.25
CA TYR A 16 -13.17 14.57 6.59
C TYR A 16 -13.99 15.30 7.66
N ARG A 17 -14.60 16.44 7.31
CA ARG A 17 -15.51 17.19 8.20
C ARG A 17 -16.93 16.63 8.28
N HIS A 18 -17.21 15.51 7.63
CA HIS A 18 -18.55 14.87 7.58
C HIS A 18 -19.63 15.76 6.93
N GLU A 19 -19.24 16.69 6.05
CA GLU A 19 -20.15 17.56 5.28
C GLU A 19 -20.68 16.85 4.01
N ILE A 20 -20.11 15.70 3.65
CA ILE A 20 -20.65 14.78 2.63
C ILE A 20 -20.73 13.36 3.16
N SER A 21 -21.67 12.59 2.61
CA SER A 21 -21.86 11.18 2.96
C SER A 21 -20.68 10.32 2.53
N TRP A 22 -20.47 9.21 3.22
CA TRP A 22 -19.62 8.11 2.76
C TRP A 22 -20.09 7.49 1.43
N GLU A 23 -21.36 7.67 1.08
CA GLU A 23 -21.94 7.22 -0.18
C GLU A 23 -21.85 8.25 -1.32
N ASP A 24 -21.24 9.41 -1.05
CA ASP A 24 -21.01 10.43 -2.07
C ASP A 24 -20.30 9.86 -3.30
N SER A 25 -20.67 10.34 -4.49
CA SER A 25 -20.16 9.81 -5.76
C SER A 25 -18.64 9.93 -5.89
N ALA A 26 -18.01 10.94 -5.27
CA ALA A 26 -16.56 11.08 -5.26
C ALA A 26 -15.90 9.99 -4.40
N VAL A 27 -16.50 9.65 -3.26
CA VAL A 27 -16.02 8.57 -2.37
C VAL A 27 -16.17 7.21 -3.06
N ARG A 28 -17.33 6.96 -3.69
CA ARG A 28 -17.57 5.73 -4.45
C ARG A 28 -16.57 5.55 -5.59
N GLN A 29 -16.36 6.58 -6.42
CA GLN A 29 -15.39 6.53 -7.52
C GLN A 29 -13.95 6.28 -7.02
N ALA A 30 -13.58 6.85 -5.88
CA ALA A 30 -12.27 6.60 -5.27
C ALA A 30 -12.10 5.11 -4.94
N TRP A 31 -13.11 4.48 -4.34
CA TRP A 31 -13.12 3.04 -4.03
C TRP A 31 -13.17 2.15 -5.27
N GLU A 32 -13.91 2.52 -6.31
CA GLU A 32 -13.94 1.79 -7.58
C GLU A 32 -12.55 1.76 -8.25
N ARG A 33 -11.81 2.88 -8.21
CA ARG A 33 -10.41 2.91 -8.69
C ARG A 33 -9.49 2.01 -7.86
N PHE A 34 -9.68 1.97 -6.53
CA PHE A 34 -8.96 1.02 -5.69
C PHE A 34 -9.29 -0.43 -6.07
N ALA A 35 -10.56 -0.74 -6.28
CA ALA A 35 -11.04 -2.06 -6.68
C ALA A 35 -10.43 -2.53 -8.02
N GLN A 36 -10.20 -1.62 -8.98
CA GLN A 36 -9.52 -1.94 -10.24
C GLN A 36 -8.08 -2.43 -10.02
N VAL A 37 -7.38 -1.88 -9.02
CA VAL A 37 -5.99 -2.29 -8.71
C VAL A 37 -5.98 -3.61 -7.94
N VAL A 38 -6.70 -3.68 -6.82
CA VAL A 38 -6.67 -4.87 -5.95
C VAL A 38 -7.44 -6.06 -6.53
N GLY A 39 -8.34 -5.78 -7.47
CA GLY A 39 -9.11 -6.77 -8.22
C GLY A 39 -8.31 -7.41 -9.35
N GLU A 40 -7.24 -6.82 -9.86
CA GLU A 40 -6.44 -7.45 -10.91
C GLU A 40 -5.37 -8.36 -10.27
N PRO A 41 -5.46 -9.71 -10.41
CA PRO A 41 -4.51 -10.62 -9.78
C PRO A 41 -3.05 -10.34 -10.16
N ARG A 42 -2.80 -9.78 -11.35
CA ARG A 42 -1.46 -9.42 -11.80
C ARG A 42 -0.85 -8.20 -11.09
N TYR A 43 -1.66 -7.40 -10.41
CA TYR A 43 -1.21 -6.18 -9.71
C TYR A 43 -1.01 -6.39 -8.21
N VAL A 44 -1.33 -7.58 -7.70
CA VAL A 44 -1.25 -7.91 -6.27
C VAL A 44 -0.23 -9.02 -6.04
N TYR A 45 0.54 -8.89 -4.97
CA TYR A 45 1.45 -9.94 -4.54
C TYR A 45 0.66 -11.09 -3.92
N GLY A 46 0.87 -12.31 -4.42
CA GLY A 46 0.17 -13.52 -3.98
C GLY A 46 -1.26 -13.61 -4.53
N VAL A 47 -2.22 -13.90 -3.66
CA VAL A 47 -3.65 -13.94 -4.00
C VAL A 47 -4.36 -12.69 -3.50
N ARG A 48 -5.56 -12.37 -4.02
CA ARG A 48 -6.33 -11.18 -3.60
C ARG A 48 -6.53 -11.11 -2.07
N GLN A 49 -6.65 -12.25 -1.39
CA GLN A 49 -6.76 -12.33 0.07
C GLN A 49 -5.51 -11.77 0.78
N GLY A 50 -4.34 -11.86 0.15
CA GLY A 50 -3.09 -11.31 0.65
C GLY A 50 -3.13 -9.79 0.83
N VAL A 51 -3.95 -9.07 0.03
CA VAL A 51 -4.12 -7.61 0.18
C VAL A 51 -4.66 -7.24 1.57
N LEU A 52 -5.51 -8.09 2.15
CA LEU A 52 -6.10 -7.86 3.48
C LEU A 52 -5.32 -8.57 4.59
N ALA A 53 -4.72 -9.73 4.29
CA ALA A 53 -4.12 -10.61 5.29
C ALA A 53 -2.64 -10.35 5.55
N THR A 54 -1.92 -9.70 4.62
CA THR A 54 -0.48 -9.43 4.81
C THR A 54 -0.31 -8.35 5.88
N ASN A 55 0.44 -8.66 6.94
CA ASN A 55 0.77 -7.66 7.95
C ASN A 55 1.62 -6.55 7.30
N PHE A 56 1.30 -5.30 7.60
CA PHE A 56 1.98 -4.13 7.05
C PHE A 56 3.51 -4.17 7.23
N ALA A 57 4.01 -4.63 8.38
CA ALA A 57 5.45 -4.74 8.65
C ALA A 57 6.15 -5.79 7.77
N GLN A 58 5.40 -6.79 7.28
CA GLN A 58 5.92 -7.91 6.49
C GLN A 58 5.89 -7.62 4.98
N ALA A 59 5.26 -6.54 4.54
CA ALA A 59 5.09 -6.22 3.12
C ALA A 59 6.43 -6.03 2.36
N ALA A 60 7.53 -5.76 3.07
CA ALA A 60 8.87 -5.62 2.50
C ALA A 60 9.65 -6.95 2.44
N PHE A 61 9.21 -8.01 3.14
CA PHE A 61 9.99 -9.24 3.28
C PHE A 61 10.19 -10.02 1.97
N PRO A 62 9.22 -10.06 1.02
CA PRO A 62 9.42 -10.72 -0.26
C PRO A 62 10.55 -10.13 -1.11
N LEU A 63 11.06 -8.94 -0.78
CA LEU A 63 12.22 -8.35 -1.42
C LEU A 63 13.52 -9.16 -1.18
N PHE A 64 13.54 -9.97 -0.11
CA PHE A 64 14.70 -10.71 0.38
C PHE A 64 14.56 -12.23 0.24
N SER A 65 13.52 -12.73 -0.44
CA SER A 65 13.41 -14.14 -0.80
C SER A 65 14.29 -14.49 -2.00
N ASP A 66 14.59 -15.77 -2.20
CA ASP A 66 15.27 -16.29 -3.38
C ASP A 66 14.38 -17.36 -4.07
N PRO A 67 13.81 -17.08 -5.26
CA PRO A 67 13.87 -15.81 -5.98
C PRO A 67 13.06 -14.68 -5.28
N PRO A 68 13.34 -13.39 -5.56
CA PRO A 68 12.60 -12.27 -4.98
C PRO A 68 11.12 -12.28 -5.40
N GLY A 69 10.23 -12.15 -4.42
CA GLY A 69 8.78 -12.03 -4.65
C GLY A 69 8.33 -10.64 -5.09
N CYS A 70 9.17 -9.63 -4.87
CA CYS A 70 9.03 -8.29 -5.45
C CYS A 70 10.41 -7.64 -5.61
N TYR A 71 10.50 -6.58 -6.42
CA TYR A 71 11.76 -5.89 -6.71
C TYR A 71 11.83 -4.46 -6.15
N LEU A 72 10.71 -3.92 -5.68
CA LEU A 72 10.64 -2.60 -5.07
C LEU A 72 9.59 -2.57 -3.96
N HIS A 73 9.99 -2.07 -2.80
CA HIS A 73 9.07 -1.69 -1.73
C HIS A 73 9.31 -0.23 -1.37
N HIS A 74 8.31 0.62 -1.58
CA HIS A 74 8.42 2.06 -1.36
C HIS A 74 7.57 2.47 -0.15
N GLN A 75 8.23 2.76 0.96
CA GLN A 75 7.59 3.15 2.20
C GLN A 75 8.53 4.00 3.06
N ALA A 76 7.99 4.62 4.12
CA ALA A 76 8.74 5.42 5.07
C ALA A 76 9.91 4.66 5.73
N THR A 77 10.89 5.42 6.20
CA THR A 77 12.18 4.92 6.72
C THR A 77 12.05 3.95 7.89
N PHE A 78 11.00 4.06 8.71
CA PHE A 78 10.80 3.16 9.85
C PHE A 78 10.63 1.68 9.45
N ILE A 79 10.29 1.37 8.19
CA ILE A 79 10.23 -0.01 7.69
C ILE A 79 11.60 -0.70 7.78
N GLN A 80 12.70 0.06 7.73
CA GLN A 80 14.05 -0.48 7.92
C GLN A 80 14.18 -1.25 9.24
N ASN A 81 13.51 -0.79 10.31
CA ASN A 81 13.52 -1.47 11.60
C ASN A 81 12.87 -2.85 11.52
N PHE A 82 11.74 -2.99 10.80
CA PHE A 82 11.07 -4.29 10.61
C PHE A 82 11.92 -5.25 9.79
N ILE A 83 12.60 -4.73 8.74
CA ILE A 83 13.51 -5.54 7.92
C ILE A 83 14.68 -6.05 8.76
N GLN A 84 15.32 -5.19 9.55
CA GLN A 84 16.45 -5.56 10.42
C GLN A 84 16.04 -6.56 11.51
N GLN A 85 14.85 -6.41 12.10
CA GLN A 85 14.35 -7.35 13.10
C GLN A 85 14.08 -8.74 12.49
N GLN A 86 13.50 -8.79 11.29
CA GLN A 86 13.21 -10.05 10.62
C GLN A 86 14.48 -10.72 10.06
N PHE A 87 15.42 -9.92 9.57
CA PHE A 87 16.63 -10.39 8.90
C PHE A 87 17.87 -9.72 9.53
N PRO A 88 18.28 -10.13 10.73
CA PRO A 88 19.33 -9.47 11.51
C PRO A 88 20.71 -9.50 10.83
N ASN A 89 20.92 -10.42 9.89
CA ASN A 89 22.17 -10.57 9.17
C ASN A 89 22.21 -9.80 7.84
N LEU A 90 21.10 -9.16 7.43
CA LEU A 90 21.09 -8.34 6.20
C LEU A 90 21.96 -7.11 6.39
N GLN A 91 22.91 -6.93 5.49
CA GLN A 91 23.73 -5.73 5.41
C GLN A 91 23.21 -4.83 4.30
N PRO A 92 23.11 -3.50 4.54
CA PRO A 92 22.89 -2.56 3.45
C PRO A 92 23.99 -2.77 2.41
N ARG A 93 23.61 -3.04 1.15
CA ARG A 93 24.59 -3.04 0.07
C ARG A 93 24.93 -1.58 -0.20
N GLY A 94 26.00 -1.09 0.43
CA GLY A 94 26.53 0.25 0.18
C GLY A 94 26.94 0.35 -1.29
N GLY A 95 26.30 1.25 -2.04
CA GLY A 95 26.64 1.48 -3.44
C GLY A 95 25.51 2.13 -4.22
N PHE A 96 25.51 3.46 -4.22
CA PHE A 96 25.49 4.23 -5.47
C PHE A 96 26.89 4.80 -5.66
#